data_AF-A0AAW2LU48-F1
#
_entry.id   AF-A0AAW2LU48-F1
#
_cell.length_a   1.000
_cell.length_b   1.000
_cell.length_c   1.000
_cell.angle_alpha   90.00
_cell.angle_beta   90.00
_cell.angle_gamma   90.00
#
_symmetry.space_group_name_H-M   'P 1'
#
loop_
_entity.id
_entity.type
_entity.pdbx_description
1 polymer ?
#
loop_
_entity_poly.entity_id
_entity_poly.type
_entity_poly.pdbx_seq_one_letter_code
_entity_poly.pdbx_strand_id
1 'polypeptide(L)'
;MSRPKTHFEFVVYLLVIVSIVYIFTLDIIQNQPFYNLHDHFSLSNSNNVTGDELDQALAAASTSDRTVIIAVANKAYVDGDKPTMLDLFLEGFRAGEGTEGLINHLLIVAVDRTSYDRCRFLGLHCYKLETDGVDLVGEKVYMSEDFIKMMWRRTLFLRDVIYRDFNFIFTDIDVLWLRDPFPYLTTKQPLDLQISTDKFRGNPWSESHRINTGFYMIRSNNKTRALFDAWYANKDNSTGLKEQDVLENLMRQGFFRELDLKVKFLNTLYFSGFCQDSRNITLVATVHANCCRGMAAKLADLTMVAHNWKTYKRLASVNTTSTFRWSLHRACWRSWRN
;
A
#
# COMPACT_ATOMS: atom_id res chain seq x y z
N MET A 1 -39.98 43.43 -49.77
CA MET A 1 -40.45 42.29 -50.60
C MET A 1 -39.59 41.06 -50.28
N SER A 2 -39.97 40.27 -49.28
CA SER A 2 -39.31 39.02 -48.94
C SER A 2 -39.88 37.89 -49.80
N ARG A 3 -39.06 37.30 -50.69
CA ARG A 3 -39.44 36.09 -51.43
C ARG A 3 -39.65 34.94 -50.43
N PRO A 4 -40.77 34.21 -50.47
CA PRO A 4 -40.90 32.98 -49.71
C PRO A 4 -39.92 31.96 -50.30
N LYS A 5 -38.97 31.49 -49.49
CA LYS A 5 -38.17 30.31 -49.85
C LYS A 5 -39.15 29.16 -50.03
N THR A 6 -39.17 28.60 -51.23
CA THR A 6 -40.14 27.60 -51.63
C THR A 6 -39.88 26.32 -50.84
N HIS A 7 -40.96 25.67 -50.41
CA HIS A 7 -41.00 24.38 -49.71
C HIS A 7 -40.06 23.31 -50.34
N PHE A 8 -39.74 23.46 -51.62
CA PHE A 8 -38.79 22.67 -52.38
C PHE A 8 -37.36 22.73 -51.85
N GLU A 9 -36.83 23.91 -51.48
CA GLU A 9 -35.45 24.03 -50.96
C GLU A 9 -35.28 23.29 -49.63
N PHE A 10 -36.31 23.30 -48.79
CA PHE A 10 -36.28 22.63 -47.49
C PHE A 10 -36.28 21.10 -47.64
N VAL A 11 -37.06 20.58 -48.59
CA VAL A 11 -37.09 19.14 -48.89
C VAL A 11 -35.75 18.66 -49.46
N VAL A 12 -35.12 19.45 -50.33
CA VAL A 12 -33.79 19.12 -50.87
C VAL A 12 -32.74 19.10 -49.76
N TYR A 13 -32.75 20.07 -48.85
CA TYR A 13 -31.84 20.07 -47.69
C TYR A 13 -32.04 18.85 -46.78
N LEU A 14 -33.29 18.45 -46.53
CA LEU A 14 -33.59 17.28 -45.69
C LEU A 14 -33.07 15.98 -46.33
N LEU A 15 -33.26 15.82 -47.65
CA LEU A 15 -32.78 14.65 -48.39
C LEU A 15 -31.26 14.55 -48.43
N VAL A 16 -30.55 15.68 -48.54
CA VAL A 16 -29.09 15.73 -48.47
C VAL A 16 -28.59 15.30 -47.10
N ILE A 17 -29.21 15.79 -46.02
CA ILE A 17 -28.83 15.42 -44.64
C ILE A 17 -29.05 13.92 -44.39
N VAL A 18 -30.20 13.37 -44.81
CA VAL A 18 -30.47 11.92 -44.67
C VAL A 18 -29.47 11.09 -45.46
N SER A 19 -29.10 11.53 -46.67
CA SER A 19 -28.11 10.84 -47.50
C SER A 19 -26.72 10.84 -46.86
N ILE A 20 -26.31 11.96 -46.25
CA ILE A 20 -25.04 12.08 -45.53
C ILE A 20 -25.03 11.16 -44.31
N VAL A 21 -26.10 11.17 -43.50
CA VAL A 21 -26.22 10.29 -42.33
C VAL A 21 -26.17 8.81 -42.75
N TYR A 22 -26.85 8.44 -43.84
CA TYR A 22 -26.82 7.08 -44.36
C TYR A 22 -25.41 6.63 -44.77
N ILE A 23 -24.66 7.49 -45.48
CA ILE A 23 -23.26 7.20 -45.87
C ILE A 23 -22.39 7.00 -44.63
N PHE A 24 -22.49 7.88 -43.62
CA PHE A 24 -21.73 7.74 -42.38
C PHE A 24 -22.09 6.47 -41.59
N THR A 25 -23.37 6.06 -41.60
CA THR A 25 -23.76 4.79 -40.96
C THR A 25 -23.26 3.57 -41.72
N LEU A 26 -23.19 3.61 -43.05
CA LEU A 26 -22.63 2.51 -43.85
C LEU A 26 -21.12 2.34 -43.60
N ASP A 27 -20.39 3.45 -43.49
CA ASP A 27 -18.94 3.46 -43.27
C ASP A 27 -18.58 2.92 -41.87
N ILE A 28 -19.42 3.18 -40.87
CA ILE A 28 -19.28 2.63 -39.51
C ILE A 28 -19.57 1.12 -39.47
N ILE A 29 -20.52 0.63 -40.27
CA ILE A 29 -20.87 -0.80 -40.35
C ILE A 29 -19.79 -1.58 -41.13
N GLN A 30 -19.21 -0.98 -42.17
CA GLN A 30 -18.17 -1.64 -42.98
C GLN A 30 -16.78 -1.65 -42.32
N ASN A 31 -16.48 -0.72 -41.40
CA ASN A 31 -15.18 -0.60 -40.73
C ASN A 31 -15.11 -1.19 -39.30
N GLN A 32 -16.01 -2.10 -38.93
CA GLN A 32 -15.79 -2.91 -37.72
C GLN A 32 -14.73 -3.99 -38.00
N PRO A 33 -13.58 -4.01 -37.29
CA PRO A 33 -12.64 -5.10 -37.43
C PRO A 33 -13.24 -6.35 -36.77
N PHE A 34 -13.61 -7.33 -37.59
CA PHE A 34 -13.86 -8.69 -37.16
C PHE A 34 -12.54 -9.27 -36.61
N TYR A 35 -12.40 -9.32 -35.29
CA TYR A 35 -11.35 -10.11 -34.65
C TYR A 35 -11.69 -11.59 -34.81
N ASN A 36 -11.15 -12.21 -35.86
CA ASN A 36 -11.10 -13.65 -36.02
C ASN A 36 -10.17 -14.24 -34.95
N LEU A 37 -10.76 -14.93 -33.97
CA LEU A 37 -10.06 -15.73 -32.99
C LEU A 37 -9.77 -17.11 -33.58
N HIS A 38 -8.70 -17.25 -34.37
CA HIS A 38 -8.03 -18.53 -34.58
C HIS A 38 -6.61 -18.28 -35.05
N ASP A 39 -5.67 -18.31 -34.11
CA ASP A 39 -4.30 -18.64 -34.45
C ASP A 39 -3.76 -19.68 -33.46
N HIS A 40 -3.32 -20.79 -34.04
CA HIS A 40 -2.78 -21.96 -33.38
C HIS A 40 -1.42 -21.61 -32.76
N PHE A 41 -1.36 -21.50 -31.43
CA PHE A 41 -0.08 -21.51 -30.73
C PHE A 41 0.41 -22.93 -30.49
N SER A 42 1.57 -23.22 -31.08
CA SER A 42 2.37 -24.41 -30.89
C SER A 42 2.77 -24.59 -29.42
N LEU A 43 2.44 -25.75 -28.85
CA LEU A 43 2.95 -26.17 -27.54
C LEU A 43 4.45 -26.42 -27.62
N SER A 44 5.23 -25.48 -27.09
CA SER A 44 6.60 -25.70 -26.66
C SER A 44 6.58 -26.09 -25.19
N ASN A 45 6.89 -27.35 -24.89
CA ASN A 45 7.13 -27.87 -23.54
C ASN A 45 8.22 -27.04 -22.83
N SER A 46 7.81 -26.19 -21.89
CA SER A 46 8.69 -25.68 -20.84
C SER A 46 8.08 -26.05 -19.48
N ASN A 47 8.95 -26.48 -18.59
CA ASN A 47 8.61 -27.16 -17.35
C ASN A 47 7.64 -26.34 -16.46
N ASN A 48 6.66 -27.05 -15.88
CA ASN A 48 5.66 -26.55 -14.93
C ASN A 48 6.22 -25.61 -13.83
N VAL A 49 6.15 -24.30 -14.06
CA VAL A 49 6.03 -23.30 -13.00
C VAL A 49 4.62 -22.74 -13.13
N THR A 50 3.70 -23.28 -12.36
CA THR A 50 2.30 -22.84 -12.32
C THR A 50 2.23 -21.52 -11.53
N GLY A 51 2.27 -20.38 -12.23
CA GLY A 51 2.04 -19.07 -11.63
C GLY A 51 2.46 -17.91 -12.54
N ASP A 52 1.71 -16.81 -12.48
CA ASP A 52 2.07 -15.58 -13.20
C ASP A 52 3.27 -14.86 -12.56
N GLU A 53 3.66 -13.69 -13.09
CA GLU A 53 4.80 -12.93 -12.56
C GLU A 53 4.66 -12.60 -11.06
N LEU A 54 3.43 -12.36 -10.59
CA LEU A 54 3.18 -12.07 -9.18
C LEU A 54 3.39 -13.31 -8.31
N ASP A 55 2.94 -14.49 -8.73
CA ASP A 55 3.20 -15.73 -7.99
C ASP A 55 4.69 -15.99 -7.83
N GLN A 56 5.47 -15.74 -8.88
CA GLN A 56 6.92 -15.91 -8.85
C GLN A 56 7.58 -14.92 -7.90
N ALA A 57 7.17 -13.66 -7.92
CA ALA A 57 7.68 -12.62 -7.01
C ALA A 57 7.34 -12.91 -5.55
N LEU A 58 6.09 -13.33 -5.28
CA LEU A 58 5.64 -13.70 -3.93
C LEU A 58 6.37 -14.95 -3.42
N ALA A 59 6.49 -15.99 -4.25
CA ALA A 59 7.20 -17.22 -3.89
C ALA A 59 8.67 -16.93 -3.55
N ALA A 60 9.35 -16.10 -4.36
CA ALA A 60 10.75 -15.75 -4.15
C ALA A 60 10.99 -14.97 -2.85
N ALA A 61 10.05 -14.13 -2.41
CA ALA A 61 10.15 -13.37 -1.18
C ALA A 61 9.54 -14.07 0.04
N SER A 62 8.85 -15.21 -0.13
CA SER A 62 8.12 -15.84 0.96
C SER A 62 9.00 -16.65 1.92
N THR A 63 8.59 -16.67 3.18
CA THR A 63 9.05 -17.65 4.17
C THR A 63 8.47 -19.05 3.89
N SER A 64 8.94 -20.07 4.62
CA SER A 64 8.41 -21.43 4.52
C SER A 64 6.92 -21.58 4.84
N ASP A 65 6.35 -20.66 5.63
CA ASP A 65 4.92 -20.58 5.92
C ASP A 65 4.15 -19.63 4.99
N ARG A 66 4.73 -19.33 3.81
CA ARG A 66 4.18 -18.45 2.78
C ARG A 66 3.85 -17.04 3.27
N THR A 67 4.65 -16.51 4.20
CA THR A 67 4.55 -15.13 4.67
C THR A 67 5.51 -14.23 3.90
N VAL A 68 5.02 -13.10 3.39
CA VAL A 68 5.82 -12.09 2.69
C VAL A 68 5.74 -10.75 3.43
N ILE A 69 6.84 -10.01 3.53
CA ILE A 69 6.81 -8.61 3.97
C ILE A 69 6.62 -7.74 2.72
N ILE A 70 5.54 -6.97 2.66
CA ILE A 70 5.17 -6.18 1.49
C ILE A 70 5.23 -4.71 1.84
N ALA A 71 5.93 -3.94 1.00
CA ALA A 71 5.90 -2.48 1.02
C ALA A 71 5.63 -1.95 -0.39
N VAL A 72 4.77 -0.93 -0.49
CA VAL A 72 4.46 -0.29 -1.78
C VAL A 72 5.26 0.99 -1.90
N ALA A 73 5.96 1.17 -3.02
CA ALA A 73 6.78 2.33 -3.29
C ALA A 73 6.38 3.00 -4.61
N ASN A 74 6.50 4.32 -4.63
CA ASN A 74 6.39 5.16 -5.82
C ASN A 74 7.64 6.06 -5.93
N LYS A 75 7.73 6.86 -6.98
CA LYS A 75 8.84 7.74 -7.31
C LYS A 75 9.24 8.64 -6.13
N ALA A 76 8.27 9.18 -5.38
CA ALA A 76 8.54 10.10 -4.27
C ALA A 76 9.28 9.45 -3.10
N TYR A 77 9.20 8.12 -2.95
CA TYR A 77 9.93 7.40 -1.92
C TYR A 77 11.38 7.08 -2.31
N VAL A 78 11.71 7.14 -3.61
CA VAL A 78 12.97 6.62 -4.16
C VAL A 78 13.85 7.67 -4.85
N ASP A 79 13.25 8.79 -5.25
CA ASP A 79 13.87 9.87 -6.02
C ASP A 79 14.12 11.10 -5.14
N GLY A 80 15.15 11.87 -5.48
CA GLY A 80 15.59 13.05 -4.72
C GLY A 80 16.88 12.85 -3.92
N ASP A 81 17.19 13.85 -3.07
CA ASP A 81 18.43 13.91 -2.30
C ASP A 81 18.55 12.72 -1.34
N LYS A 82 19.78 12.22 -1.20
CA LYS A 82 20.07 11.06 -0.37
C LYS A 82 20.31 11.48 1.10
N PRO A 83 19.82 10.71 2.09
CA PRO A 83 19.05 9.46 1.92
C PRO A 83 17.59 9.73 1.51
N THR A 84 17.08 8.95 0.56
CA THR A 84 15.64 8.94 0.25
C THR A 84 14.88 8.14 1.31
N MET A 85 13.54 8.21 1.31
CA MET A 85 12.74 7.44 2.27
C MET A 85 12.98 5.94 2.16
N LEU A 86 13.10 5.39 0.93
CA LEU A 86 13.45 3.99 0.74
C LEU A 86 14.85 3.67 1.30
N ASP A 87 15.83 4.56 1.15
CA ASP A 87 17.17 4.30 1.71
C ASP A 87 17.12 4.25 3.24
N LEU A 88 16.34 5.13 3.86
CA LEU A 88 16.13 5.16 5.31
C LEU A 88 15.35 3.93 5.81
N PHE A 89 14.31 3.51 5.09
CA PHE A 89 13.56 2.29 5.34
C PHE A 89 14.47 1.05 5.37
N LEU A 90 15.30 0.89 4.34
CA LEU A 90 16.23 -0.24 4.23
C LEU A 90 17.37 -0.16 5.25
N GLU A 91 17.82 1.04 5.61
CA GLU A 91 18.77 1.23 6.72
C GLU A 91 18.18 0.76 8.04
N GLY A 92 16.86 0.91 8.26
CA GLY A 92 16.16 0.30 9.39
C GLY A 92 16.41 -1.21 9.48
N PHE A 93 16.14 -1.95 8.40
CA PHE A 93 16.39 -3.40 8.38
C PHE A 93 17.85 -3.76 8.67
N ARG A 94 18.81 -3.02 8.11
CA ARG A 94 20.26 -3.30 8.29
C ARG A 94 20.76 -2.95 9.68
N ALA A 95 20.31 -1.82 10.24
CA ALA A 95 20.77 -1.31 11.52
C ALA A 95 19.94 -1.79 12.71
N GLY A 96 18.78 -2.41 12.49
CA GLY A 96 17.93 -2.94 13.53
C GLY A 96 18.47 -4.22 14.19
N GLU A 97 17.93 -4.55 15.35
CA GLU A 97 18.27 -5.77 16.10
C GLU A 97 17.47 -6.96 15.58
N GLY A 98 18.13 -7.93 14.94
CA GLY A 98 17.47 -9.13 14.42
C GLY A 98 16.63 -8.91 13.16
N THR A 99 16.75 -7.74 12.51
CA THR A 99 15.95 -7.38 11.32
C THR A 99 16.67 -7.63 9.99
N GLU A 100 18.00 -7.76 9.99
CA GLU A 100 18.79 -7.80 8.75
C GLU A 100 18.34 -8.91 7.81
N GLY A 101 18.14 -10.12 8.32
CA GLY A 101 17.67 -11.27 7.52
C GLY A 101 16.25 -11.13 6.97
N LEU A 102 15.42 -10.26 7.55
CA LEU A 102 14.04 -10.04 7.10
C LEU A 102 13.98 -9.34 5.74
N ILE A 103 15.05 -8.67 5.31
CA ILE A 103 15.14 -8.04 3.98
C ILE A 103 15.02 -9.07 2.85
N ASN A 104 15.40 -10.33 3.10
CA ASN A 104 15.26 -11.43 2.14
C ASN A 104 13.79 -11.83 1.93
N HIS A 105 12.89 -11.37 2.81
CA HIS A 105 11.46 -11.61 2.72
C HIS A 105 10.66 -10.36 2.34
N LEU A 106 11.36 -9.29 1.96
CA LEU A 106 10.77 -8.01 1.58
C LEU A 106 10.51 -7.96 0.07
N LEU A 107 9.24 -7.88 -0.31
CA LEU A 107 8.78 -7.55 -1.65
C LEU A 107 8.43 -6.07 -1.73
N ILE A 108 9.17 -5.32 -2.55
CA ILE A 108 8.82 -3.95 -2.92
C ILE A 108 7.90 -3.98 -4.13
N VAL A 109 6.68 -3.49 -3.94
CA VAL A 109 5.69 -3.33 -5.00
C VAL A 109 5.79 -1.92 -5.55
N ALA A 110 6.34 -1.79 -6.75
CA ALA A 110 6.59 -0.52 -7.40
C ALA A 110 5.41 -0.11 -8.28
N VAL A 111 4.84 1.08 -8.05
CA VAL A 111 3.68 1.58 -8.83
C VAL A 111 4.09 2.42 -10.05
N ASP A 112 5.38 2.67 -10.23
CA ASP A 112 5.94 3.39 -11.38
C ASP A 112 7.30 2.84 -11.78
N ARG A 113 7.78 3.29 -12.95
CA ARG A 113 9.04 2.81 -13.51
C ARG A 113 10.26 3.19 -12.66
N THR A 114 10.27 4.39 -12.08
CA THR A 114 11.42 4.88 -11.29
C THR A 114 11.62 4.07 -10.01
N SER A 115 10.53 3.79 -9.28
CA SER A 115 10.55 2.93 -8.10
C SER A 115 10.91 1.48 -8.44
N TYR A 116 10.43 0.96 -9.57
CA TYR A 116 10.79 -0.38 -10.02
C TYR A 116 12.28 -0.51 -10.36
N ASP A 117 12.82 0.42 -11.16
CA ASP A 117 14.23 0.42 -11.53
C ASP A 117 15.14 0.60 -10.31
N ARG A 118 14.75 1.46 -9.36
CA ARG A 118 15.49 1.61 -8.08
C ARG A 118 15.47 0.32 -7.27
N CYS A 119 14.32 -0.34 -7.15
CA CYS A 119 14.22 -1.61 -6.44
C CYS A 119 15.14 -2.67 -7.05
N ARG A 120 15.12 -2.81 -8.38
CA ARG A 120 15.97 -3.76 -9.12
C ARG A 120 17.46 -3.43 -8.97
N PHE A 121 17.82 -2.15 -9.03
CA PHE A 121 19.19 -1.70 -8.82
C PHE A 121 19.73 -2.07 -7.42
N LEU A 122 18.87 -2.04 -6.41
CA LEU A 122 19.21 -2.43 -5.04
C LEU A 122 19.23 -3.95 -4.80
N GLY A 123 18.91 -4.77 -5.82
CA GLY A 123 18.91 -6.22 -5.71
C GLY A 123 17.81 -6.80 -4.82
N LEU A 124 16.71 -6.08 -4.62
CA LEU A 124 15.57 -6.52 -3.81
C LEU A 124 14.59 -7.40 -4.61
N HIS A 125 13.67 -8.06 -3.92
CA HIS A 125 12.48 -8.61 -4.58
C HIS A 125 11.57 -7.45 -4.99
N CYS A 126 11.24 -7.40 -6.27
CA CYS A 126 10.49 -6.29 -6.86
C CYS A 126 9.33 -6.85 -7.67
N TYR A 127 8.18 -6.20 -7.58
CA TYR A 127 7.05 -6.44 -8.46
C TYR A 127 6.54 -5.11 -9.01
N LYS A 128 6.35 -5.01 -10.31
CA LYS A 128 5.80 -3.80 -10.94
C LYS A 128 4.28 -3.92 -10.96
N LEU A 129 3.60 -3.09 -10.17
CA LEU A 129 2.14 -3.04 -10.16
C LEU A 129 1.65 -2.26 -11.36
N GLU A 130 0.93 -2.92 -12.27
CA GLU A 130 0.30 -2.24 -13.40
C GLU A 130 -0.78 -1.28 -12.89
N THR A 131 -0.79 -0.06 -13.43
CA THR A 131 -1.82 0.95 -13.20
C THR A 131 -2.44 1.23 -14.56
N ASP A 132 -3.75 1.03 -14.71
CA ASP A 132 -4.46 1.16 -15.99
C ASP A 132 -4.49 2.64 -16.46
N GLY A 133 -3.37 3.15 -16.96
CA GLY A 133 -3.23 4.51 -17.50
C GLY A 133 -3.30 5.65 -16.48
N VAL A 134 -3.40 5.37 -15.17
CA VAL A 134 -3.35 6.41 -14.13
C VAL A 134 -1.89 6.74 -13.82
N ASP A 135 -1.51 7.98 -14.10
CA ASP A 135 -0.19 8.52 -13.78
C ASP A 135 -0.04 8.74 -12.25
N LEU A 136 0.32 7.66 -11.56
CA LEU A 136 0.60 7.66 -10.12
C LEU A 136 2.03 8.12 -9.79
N VAL A 137 2.72 8.77 -10.72
CA VAL A 137 4.07 9.31 -10.51
C VAL A 137 4.02 10.49 -9.51
N GLY A 138 4.99 10.49 -8.57
CA GLY A 138 5.23 11.61 -7.64
C GLY A 138 4.55 11.49 -6.27
N GLU A 139 4.79 12.48 -5.41
CA GLU A 139 4.18 12.55 -4.08
C GLU A 139 2.72 12.94 -4.23
N LYS A 140 1.80 12.12 -3.70
CA LYS A 140 0.38 12.46 -3.71
C LYS A 140 0.04 13.18 -2.40
N VAL A 141 -0.44 14.41 -2.54
CA VAL A 141 -0.89 15.21 -1.40
C VAL A 141 -1.90 14.41 -0.58
N TYR A 142 -1.67 14.32 0.72
CA TYR A 142 -2.53 13.57 1.63
C TYR A 142 -4.01 13.95 1.44
N MET A 143 -4.87 12.94 1.24
CA MET A 143 -6.32 13.06 0.92
C MET A 143 -6.66 13.59 -0.49
N SER A 144 -5.71 13.70 -1.43
CA SER A 144 -6.03 13.98 -2.83
C SER A 144 -6.75 12.80 -3.50
N GLU A 145 -7.46 13.04 -4.61
CA GLU A 145 -8.10 11.96 -5.39
C GLU A 145 -7.09 10.89 -5.84
N ASP A 146 -5.90 11.31 -6.28
CA ASP A 146 -4.82 10.41 -6.68
C ASP A 146 -4.30 9.59 -5.51
N PHE A 147 -4.18 10.19 -4.32
CA PHE A 147 -3.81 9.47 -3.10
C PHE A 147 -4.85 8.39 -2.80
N ILE A 148 -6.14 8.73 -2.84
CA ILE A 148 -7.24 7.80 -2.57
C ILE A 148 -7.25 6.65 -3.61
N LYS A 149 -7.12 6.96 -4.91
CA LYS A 149 -7.03 5.94 -5.98
C LYS A 149 -5.83 5.00 -5.78
N MET A 150 -4.67 5.55 -5.45
CA MET A 150 -3.46 4.77 -5.16
C MET A 150 -3.65 3.83 -3.98
N MET A 151 -4.26 4.30 -2.89
CA MET A 151 -4.52 3.45 -1.72
C MET A 151 -5.52 2.34 -2.00
N TRP A 152 -6.56 2.59 -2.78
CA TRP A 152 -7.48 1.53 -3.22
C TRP A 152 -6.82 0.53 -4.16
N ARG A 153 -5.93 0.97 -5.06
CA ARG A 153 -5.13 0.06 -5.90
C ARG A 153 -4.22 -0.83 -5.05
N ARG A 154 -3.60 -0.28 -3.99
CA ARG A 154 -2.88 -1.08 -2.98
C ARG A 154 -3.80 -2.10 -2.31
N THR A 155 -5.00 -1.70 -1.87
CA THR A 155 -5.95 -2.63 -1.25
C THR A 155 -6.35 -3.77 -2.19
N LEU A 156 -6.57 -3.48 -3.49
CA LEU A 156 -6.84 -4.51 -4.50
C LEU A 156 -5.66 -5.46 -4.72
N PHE A 157 -4.44 -4.93 -4.79
CA PHE A 157 -3.24 -5.77 -4.91
C PHE A 157 -3.10 -6.71 -3.71
N LEU A 158 -3.25 -6.17 -2.49
CA LEU A 158 -3.14 -6.98 -1.27
C LEU A 158 -4.26 -8.02 -1.17
N ARG A 159 -5.45 -7.73 -1.68
CA ARG A 159 -6.51 -8.72 -1.87
C ARG A 159 -6.04 -9.87 -2.77
N ASP A 160 -5.43 -9.58 -3.92
CA ASP A 160 -4.92 -10.61 -4.84
C ASP A 160 -3.88 -11.53 -4.17
N VAL A 161 -2.99 -10.96 -3.34
CA VAL A 161 -2.03 -11.72 -2.53
C VAL A 161 -2.73 -12.72 -1.59
N ILE A 162 -3.83 -12.31 -0.92
CA ILE A 162 -4.62 -13.21 -0.07
C ILE A 162 -5.24 -14.34 -0.90
N TYR A 163 -5.79 -14.03 -2.08
CA TYR A 163 -6.41 -15.02 -2.95
C TYR A 163 -5.42 -16.05 -3.50
N ARG A 164 -4.13 -15.72 -3.53
CA ARG A 164 -3.02 -16.62 -3.89
C ARG A 164 -2.47 -17.44 -2.70
N ASP A 165 -3.16 -17.41 -1.56
CA ASP A 165 -2.81 -18.16 -0.35
C ASP A 165 -1.47 -17.74 0.29
N PHE A 166 -1.08 -16.48 0.14
CA PHE A 166 0.05 -15.91 0.86
C PHE A 166 -0.44 -15.15 2.10
N ASN A 167 0.25 -15.38 3.22
CA ASN A 167 0.18 -14.49 4.38
C ASN A 167 1.07 -13.28 4.11
N PHE A 168 0.80 -12.15 4.77
CA PHE A 168 1.74 -11.04 4.65
C PHE A 168 1.79 -10.14 5.88
N ILE A 169 2.93 -9.49 6.03
CA ILE A 169 3.06 -8.25 6.80
C ILE A 169 3.07 -7.11 5.79
N PHE A 170 2.11 -6.21 5.89
CA PHE A 170 2.16 -4.94 5.18
C PHE A 170 2.87 -3.91 6.04
N THR A 171 3.78 -3.15 5.44
CA THR A 171 4.47 -2.03 6.07
C THR A 171 4.54 -0.86 5.09
N ASP A 172 4.16 0.34 5.52
CA ASP A 172 4.45 1.54 4.75
C ASP A 172 5.98 1.80 4.76
N ILE A 173 6.49 2.45 3.71
CA ILE A 173 7.91 2.76 3.53
C ILE A 173 8.42 3.77 4.58
N ASP A 174 7.52 4.52 5.23
CA ASP A 174 7.82 5.44 6.34
C ASP A 174 7.67 4.79 7.73
N VAL A 175 7.82 3.46 7.79
CA VAL A 175 7.96 2.69 9.02
C VAL A 175 9.39 2.22 9.17
N LEU A 176 10.10 2.71 10.19
CA LEU A 176 11.44 2.25 10.53
C LEU A 176 11.36 0.95 11.34
N TRP A 177 12.10 -0.07 10.89
CA TRP A 177 12.26 -1.35 11.59
C TRP A 177 13.51 -1.27 12.47
N LEU A 178 13.33 -1.25 13.79
CA LEU A 178 14.41 -1.12 14.78
C LEU A 178 14.75 -2.45 15.45
N ARG A 179 13.79 -3.36 15.54
CA ARG A 179 13.97 -4.71 16.09
C ARG A 179 13.02 -5.69 15.40
N ASP A 180 13.39 -6.96 15.37
CA ASP A 180 12.52 -8.04 14.91
C ASP A 180 11.13 -7.94 15.58
N PRO A 181 10.04 -7.73 14.81
CA PRO A 181 8.70 -7.61 15.37
C PRO A 181 8.04 -8.96 15.68
N PHE A 182 8.56 -10.07 15.14
CA PHE A 182 7.93 -11.39 15.27
C PHE A 182 7.75 -11.86 16.73
N PRO A 183 8.64 -11.56 17.70
CA PRO A 183 8.40 -11.83 19.11
C PRO A 183 7.15 -11.15 19.70
N TYR A 184 6.69 -10.04 19.12
CA TYR A 184 5.49 -9.31 19.55
C TYR A 184 4.24 -9.66 18.73
N LEU A 185 4.44 -10.29 17.57
CA LEU A 185 3.39 -10.84 16.72
C LEU A 185 3.03 -12.26 17.16
N THR A 186 1.74 -12.57 17.11
CA THR A 186 1.23 -13.90 17.43
C THR A 186 1.26 -14.75 16.15
N THR A 187 2.30 -15.57 15.97
CA THR A 187 2.45 -16.43 14.78
C THR A 187 1.92 -17.84 14.97
N LYS A 188 2.01 -18.35 16.21
CA LYS A 188 1.66 -19.73 16.58
C LYS A 188 0.16 -19.99 16.79
N GLN A 189 -0.65 -18.93 16.91
CA GLN A 189 -2.10 -19.04 17.04
C GLN A 189 -2.79 -18.51 15.78
N PRO A 190 -4.01 -18.97 15.46
CA PRO A 190 -4.73 -18.55 14.28
C PRO A 190 -5.37 -17.18 14.52
N LEU A 191 -4.56 -16.13 14.64
CA LEU A 191 -5.06 -14.76 14.51
C LEU A 191 -5.21 -14.43 13.03
N ASP A 192 -6.33 -13.81 12.67
CA ASP A 192 -6.63 -13.45 11.29
C ASP A 192 -5.92 -12.15 10.91
N LEU A 193 -5.95 -11.16 11.82
CA LEU A 193 -5.40 -9.82 11.61
C LEU A 193 -4.71 -9.31 12.88
N GLN A 194 -3.52 -8.74 12.73
CA GLN A 194 -2.80 -8.03 13.78
C GLN A 194 -2.40 -6.65 13.28
N ILE A 195 -3.07 -5.59 13.74
CA ILE A 195 -3.02 -4.27 13.11
C ILE A 195 -2.55 -3.18 14.07
N SER A 196 -1.70 -2.28 13.57
CA SER A 196 -1.21 -1.13 14.33
C SER A 196 -2.32 -0.15 14.69
N THR A 197 -2.05 0.75 15.64
CA THR A 197 -3.01 1.75 16.11
C THR A 197 -2.34 3.09 16.25
N ASP A 198 -3.07 4.18 15.99
CA ASP A 198 -2.54 5.53 16.23
C ASP A 198 -2.40 5.83 17.73
N LYS A 199 -3.29 5.26 18.55
CA LYS A 199 -3.24 5.34 20.01
C LYS A 199 -3.70 4.02 20.63
N PHE A 200 -2.83 3.40 21.41
CA PHE A 200 -3.14 2.21 22.18
C PHE A 200 -3.86 2.57 23.49
N ARG A 201 -5.00 1.92 23.72
CA ARG A 201 -5.94 2.14 24.84
C ARG A 201 -5.93 0.98 25.85
N GLY A 202 -4.88 0.17 25.86
CA GLY A 202 -4.60 -0.82 26.91
C GLY A 202 -4.98 -2.26 26.56
N ASN A 203 -6.23 -2.52 26.13
CA ASN A 203 -6.69 -3.89 25.85
C ASN A 203 -6.44 -4.28 24.37
N PRO A 204 -5.50 -5.19 24.05
CA PRO A 204 -5.17 -5.56 22.67
C PRO A 204 -6.30 -6.29 21.91
N TRP A 205 -7.41 -6.64 22.56
CA TRP A 205 -8.55 -7.31 21.95
C TRP A 205 -9.78 -6.40 21.78
N SER A 206 -9.66 -5.12 22.12
CA SER A 206 -10.78 -4.16 22.08
C SER A 206 -10.83 -3.39 20.76
N GLU A 207 -11.98 -3.40 20.09
CA GLU A 207 -12.21 -2.58 18.88
C GLU A 207 -12.32 -1.06 19.16
N SER A 208 -12.16 -0.64 20.41
CA SER A 208 -12.14 0.80 20.77
C SER A 208 -10.91 1.57 20.25
N HIS A 209 -9.94 0.86 19.66
CA HIS A 209 -8.72 1.42 19.10
C HIS A 209 -8.97 2.11 17.76
N ARG A 210 -8.21 3.19 17.50
CA ARG A 210 -8.12 3.77 16.16
C ARG A 210 -7.04 3.03 15.38
N ILE A 211 -7.46 2.22 14.42
CA ILE A 211 -6.55 1.39 13.62
C ILE A 211 -5.67 2.26 12.73
N ASN A 212 -4.48 1.74 12.43
CA ASN A 212 -3.54 2.32 11.49
C ASN A 212 -3.09 1.23 10.51
N THR A 213 -3.24 1.50 9.21
CA THR A 213 -2.95 0.54 8.14
C THR A 213 -1.51 0.62 7.63
N GLY A 214 -0.63 1.37 8.29
CA GLY A 214 0.79 1.45 7.92
C GLY A 214 1.63 0.30 8.43
N PHE A 215 1.15 -0.49 9.39
CA PHE A 215 1.73 -1.78 9.73
C PHE A 215 0.66 -2.78 10.17
N TYR A 216 0.60 -3.95 9.53
CA TYR A 216 -0.24 -5.05 9.98
C TYR A 216 0.22 -6.40 9.43
N MET A 217 -0.01 -7.46 10.20
CA MET A 217 0.14 -8.85 9.75
C MET A 217 -1.24 -9.45 9.51
N ILE A 218 -1.42 -10.16 8.40
CA ILE A 218 -2.66 -10.83 8.06
C ILE A 218 -2.39 -12.26 7.57
N ARG A 219 -3.29 -13.18 7.93
CA ARG A 219 -3.27 -14.56 7.43
C ARG A 219 -4.26 -14.72 6.29
N SER A 220 -3.88 -15.45 5.25
CA SER A 220 -4.83 -15.78 4.19
C SER A 220 -5.79 -16.87 4.66
N ASN A 221 -7.09 -16.56 4.63
CA ASN A 221 -8.19 -17.49 4.83
C ASN A 221 -9.50 -16.89 4.31
N ASN A 222 -10.59 -17.66 4.38
CA ASN A 222 -11.90 -17.22 3.88
C ASN A 222 -12.43 -15.95 4.56
N LYS A 223 -12.14 -15.74 5.86
CA LYS A 223 -12.59 -14.55 6.61
C LYS A 223 -11.84 -13.30 6.14
N THR A 224 -10.53 -13.40 5.96
CA THR A 224 -9.72 -12.27 5.50
C THR A 224 -9.94 -11.94 4.03
N ARG A 225 -10.27 -12.94 3.20
CA ARG A 225 -10.77 -12.71 1.82
C ARG A 225 -12.08 -11.92 1.82
N ALA A 226 -13.07 -12.35 2.60
CA ALA A 226 -14.34 -11.64 2.74
C ALA A 226 -14.17 -10.21 3.28
N LEU A 227 -13.23 -10.01 4.21
CA LEU A 227 -12.85 -8.69 4.69
C LEU A 227 -12.34 -7.79 3.56
N PHE A 228 -11.38 -8.27 2.75
CA PHE A 228 -10.81 -7.50 1.65
C PHE A 228 -11.79 -7.27 0.51
N ASP A 229 -12.68 -8.23 0.23
CA ASP A 229 -13.77 -8.05 -0.73
C ASP A 229 -14.68 -6.88 -0.32
N ALA A 230 -15.20 -6.91 0.91
CA ALA A 230 -16.08 -5.86 1.42
C ALA A 230 -15.34 -4.52 1.52
N TRP A 231 -14.08 -4.54 1.96
CA TRP A 231 -13.27 -3.34 2.07
C TRP A 231 -13.08 -2.68 0.71
N TYR A 232 -12.64 -3.42 -0.29
CA TYR A 232 -12.43 -2.89 -1.65
C TYR A 232 -13.74 -2.49 -2.34
N ALA A 233 -14.82 -3.24 -2.14
CA ALA A 233 -16.14 -2.95 -2.73
C ALA A 233 -16.71 -1.59 -2.28
N ASN A 234 -16.31 -1.10 -1.09
CA ASN A 234 -16.77 0.20 -0.58
C ASN A 234 -16.05 1.40 -1.22
N LYS A 235 -15.07 1.21 -2.11
CA LYS A 235 -14.28 2.29 -2.71
C LYS A 235 -15.12 3.41 -3.35
N ASP A 236 -16.20 3.06 -4.04
CA ASP A 236 -17.04 4.02 -4.79
C ASP A 236 -18.09 4.71 -3.89
N ASN A 237 -18.36 4.13 -2.72
CA ASN A 237 -19.36 4.61 -1.76
C ASN A 237 -18.72 5.38 -0.58
N SER A 238 -17.42 5.69 -0.67
CA SER A 238 -16.61 6.22 0.43
C SER A 238 -16.07 7.63 0.12
N THR A 239 -16.89 8.50 -0.44
CA THR A 239 -16.49 9.87 -0.80
C THR A 239 -15.88 10.61 0.39
N GLY A 240 -14.67 11.13 0.22
CA GLY A 240 -13.95 11.89 1.25
C GLY A 240 -13.28 11.04 2.34
N LEU A 241 -13.34 9.71 2.25
CA LEU A 241 -12.68 8.77 3.16
C LEU A 241 -11.51 8.08 2.47
N LYS A 242 -10.42 7.86 3.21
CA LYS A 242 -9.34 6.95 2.76
C LYS A 242 -9.66 5.51 3.17
N GLU A 243 -8.96 4.55 2.59
CA GLU A 243 -9.13 3.11 2.82
C GLU A 243 -9.08 2.74 4.31
N GLN A 244 -8.18 3.35 5.10
CA GLN A 244 -8.11 3.12 6.55
C GLN A 244 -9.41 3.50 7.26
N ASP A 245 -10.02 4.64 6.88
CA ASP A 245 -11.25 5.12 7.51
C ASP A 245 -12.41 4.17 7.19
N VAL A 246 -12.43 3.62 5.97
CA VAL A 246 -13.43 2.62 5.56
C VAL A 246 -13.26 1.31 6.32
N LEU A 247 -12.03 0.83 6.50
CA LEU A 247 -11.77 -0.36 7.32
C LEU A 247 -12.21 -0.15 8.77
N GLU A 248 -11.94 1.05 9.32
CA GLU A 248 -12.35 1.42 10.67
C GLU A 248 -13.89 1.46 10.78
N ASN A 249 -14.58 1.99 9.76
CA ASN A 249 -16.04 2.00 9.71
C ASN A 249 -16.61 0.58 9.66
N LEU A 250 -16.07 -0.31 8.81
CA LEU A 250 -16.49 -1.72 8.75
C LEU A 250 -16.34 -2.39 10.11
N MET A 251 -15.19 -2.20 10.77
CA MET A 251 -14.96 -2.71 12.13
C MET A 251 -16.01 -2.17 13.11
N ARG A 252 -16.19 -0.85 13.19
CA ARG A 252 -17.12 -0.20 14.12
C ARG A 252 -18.57 -0.60 13.90
N GLN A 253 -18.96 -0.85 12.65
CA GLN A 253 -20.29 -1.33 12.28
C GLN A 253 -20.52 -2.80 12.64
N GLY A 254 -19.48 -3.53 13.07
CA GLY A 254 -19.58 -4.90 13.54
C GLY A 254 -19.22 -5.95 12.51
N PHE A 255 -18.78 -5.56 11.31
CA PHE A 255 -18.42 -6.50 10.25
C PHE A 255 -17.29 -7.45 10.67
N PHE A 256 -16.35 -7.00 11.53
CA PHE A 256 -15.30 -7.87 12.07
C PHE A 256 -15.88 -8.99 12.95
N ARG A 257 -16.94 -8.69 13.72
CA ARG A 257 -17.64 -9.67 14.55
C ARG A 257 -18.50 -10.61 13.70
N GLU A 258 -19.15 -10.09 12.67
CA GLU A 258 -19.93 -10.89 11.71
C GLU A 258 -19.07 -11.94 11.01
N LEU A 259 -17.83 -11.59 10.66
CA LEU A 259 -16.85 -12.52 10.09
C LEU A 259 -16.15 -13.40 11.14
N ASP A 260 -16.43 -13.21 12.43
CA ASP A 260 -15.73 -13.88 13.55
C ASP A 260 -14.19 -13.70 13.44
N LEU A 261 -13.72 -12.51 13.07
CA LEU A 261 -12.29 -12.24 12.92
C LEU A 261 -11.58 -12.24 14.27
N LYS A 262 -10.50 -12.99 14.37
CA LYS A 262 -9.57 -12.96 15.51
C LYS A 262 -8.55 -11.85 15.30
N VAL A 263 -8.87 -10.67 15.81
CA VAL A 263 -8.06 -9.45 15.64
C VAL A 263 -7.28 -9.10 16.90
N LYS A 264 -5.99 -8.79 16.74
CA LYS A 264 -5.16 -8.21 17.80
C LYS A 264 -4.71 -6.80 17.40
N PHE A 265 -5.00 -5.83 18.26
CA PHE A 265 -4.52 -4.47 18.11
C PHE A 265 -3.12 -4.34 18.72
N LEU A 266 -2.18 -3.84 17.93
CA LEU A 266 -0.77 -3.79 18.30
C LEU A 266 -0.49 -2.62 19.24
N ASN A 267 0.22 -2.91 20.33
CA ASN A 267 0.58 -1.94 21.35
C ASN A 267 1.70 -1.02 20.86
N THR A 268 1.49 0.29 21.00
CA THR A 268 2.44 1.34 20.61
C THR A 268 3.74 1.33 21.42
N LEU A 269 3.79 0.57 22.52
CA LEU A 269 5.05 0.24 23.20
C LEU A 269 6.04 -0.50 22.28
N TYR A 270 5.53 -1.38 21.41
CA TYR A 270 6.32 -2.17 20.47
C TYR A 270 6.23 -1.63 19.04
N PHE A 271 5.03 -1.23 18.61
CA PHE A 271 4.75 -0.71 17.27
C PHE A 271 4.46 0.79 17.36
N SER A 272 5.52 1.55 17.61
CA SER A 272 5.44 2.99 17.90
C SER A 272 5.03 3.80 16.67
N GLY A 273 4.55 5.01 16.90
CA GLY A 273 4.45 6.01 15.84
C GLY A 273 4.33 7.42 16.40
N PHE A 274 4.48 8.44 15.58
CA PHE A 274 4.49 9.83 16.07
C PHE A 274 3.15 10.29 16.67
N CYS A 275 2.05 9.56 16.42
CA CYS A 275 0.79 9.76 17.14
C CYS A 275 0.89 9.41 18.64
N GLN A 276 1.74 8.44 19.00
CA GLN A 276 2.01 7.98 20.35
C GLN A 276 3.35 7.24 20.41
N ASP A 277 4.39 7.95 20.86
CA ASP A 277 5.72 7.36 20.99
C ASP A 277 5.77 6.22 22.02
N SER A 278 6.52 5.18 21.68
CA SER A 278 6.92 4.17 22.65
C SER A 278 7.70 4.81 23.79
N ARG A 279 7.32 4.47 25.02
CA ARG A 279 7.99 4.94 26.24
C ARG A 279 9.25 4.13 26.57
N ASN A 280 9.57 3.10 25.78
CA ASN A 280 10.71 2.25 26.03
C ASN A 280 11.40 1.79 24.72
N ILE A 281 12.56 2.41 24.43
CA ILE A 281 13.40 2.05 23.28
C ILE A 281 13.95 0.61 23.35
N THR A 282 14.06 0.02 24.54
CA THR A 282 14.52 -1.37 24.68
C THR A 282 13.47 -2.38 24.22
N LEU A 283 12.23 -1.94 23.96
CA LEU A 283 11.12 -2.79 23.53
C LEU A 283 10.61 -2.47 22.12
N VAL A 284 10.80 -1.24 21.64
CA VAL A 284 10.29 -0.81 20.33
C VAL A 284 10.82 -1.70 19.19
N ALA A 285 9.91 -2.18 18.34
CA ALA A 285 10.20 -2.96 17.15
C ALA A 285 10.12 -2.10 15.90
N THR A 286 9.08 -1.29 15.78
CA THR A 286 8.90 -0.38 14.65
C THR A 286 8.52 1.03 15.09
N VAL A 287 8.83 2.02 14.25
CA VAL A 287 8.42 3.42 14.42
C VAL A 287 7.83 3.93 13.11
N HIS A 288 6.53 4.21 13.09
CA HIS A 288 5.82 4.77 11.94
C HIS A 288 5.76 6.30 12.02
N ALA A 289 6.06 7.01 10.93
CA ALA A 289 5.76 8.43 10.77
C ALA A 289 4.25 8.74 10.55
N ASN A 290 3.36 8.09 11.31
CA ASN A 290 1.93 8.44 11.34
C ASN A 290 1.70 9.81 12.00
N CYS A 291 0.50 10.37 11.89
CA CYS A 291 0.22 11.75 12.33
C CYS A 291 1.19 12.80 11.75
N CYS A 292 1.67 12.58 10.52
CA CYS A 292 2.60 13.47 9.83
C CYS A 292 2.15 13.67 8.38
N ARG A 293 2.25 14.92 7.88
CA ARG A 293 1.95 15.26 6.49
C ARG A 293 3.23 15.61 5.74
N GLY A 294 3.32 15.17 4.49
CA GLY A 294 4.41 15.50 3.58
C GLY A 294 5.68 14.67 3.78
N MET A 295 6.29 14.27 2.66
CA MET A 295 7.47 13.41 2.61
C MET A 295 8.67 14.04 3.31
N ALA A 296 8.92 15.33 3.09
CA ALA A 296 10.07 16.03 3.67
C ALA A 296 10.03 16.04 5.21
N ALA A 297 8.84 16.24 5.79
CA ALA A 297 8.66 16.24 7.24
C ALA A 297 8.85 14.83 7.83
N LYS A 298 8.25 13.82 7.18
CA LYS A 298 8.42 12.41 7.55
C LYS A 298 9.89 12.01 7.51
N LEU A 299 10.61 12.35 6.44
CA LEU A 299 12.01 11.99 6.25
C LEU A 299 12.90 12.65 7.31
N ALA A 300 12.67 13.93 7.61
CA ALA A 300 13.43 14.66 8.62
C ALA A 300 13.28 14.04 10.03
N ASP A 301 12.06 13.77 10.47
CA ASP A 301 11.83 13.24 11.82
C ASP A 301 12.17 11.74 11.93
N LEU A 302 11.96 10.92 10.88
CA LEU A 302 12.45 9.53 10.88
C LEU A 302 13.98 9.46 10.86
N THR A 303 14.66 10.39 10.18
CA THR A 303 16.13 10.48 10.24
C THR A 303 16.56 10.72 11.69
N MET A 304 15.84 11.55 12.45
CA MET A 304 16.09 11.74 13.88
C MET A 304 15.84 10.49 14.71
N VAL A 305 14.79 9.72 14.41
CA VAL A 305 14.57 8.40 15.04
C VAL A 305 15.75 7.47 14.79
N ALA A 306 16.24 7.36 13.56
CA ALA A 306 17.41 6.53 13.23
C ALA A 306 18.68 6.99 13.99
N HIS A 307 18.91 8.30 14.11
CA HIS A 307 20.01 8.84 14.92
C HIS A 307 19.85 8.54 16.42
N ASN A 308 18.64 8.65 16.96
CA ASN A 308 18.35 8.27 18.34
C ASN A 308 18.62 6.78 18.57
N TRP A 309 18.18 5.92 17.66
CA TRP A 309 18.43 4.48 17.70
C TRP A 309 19.93 4.15 17.70
N LYS A 310 20.69 4.75 16.77
CA LYS A 310 22.16 4.59 16.71
C LYS A 310 22.85 5.04 18.01
N THR A 311 22.39 6.15 18.58
CA THR A 311 22.90 6.66 19.86
C THR A 311 22.61 5.69 21.00
N TYR A 312 21.38 5.17 21.06
CA TYR A 312 20.99 4.15 22.03
C TYR A 312 21.87 2.90 21.93
N LYS A 313 22.05 2.32 20.73
CA LYS A 313 22.89 1.13 20.55
C LYS A 313 24.33 1.36 21.04
N ARG A 314 24.90 2.54 20.76
CA ARG A 314 26.24 2.92 21.23
C ARG A 314 26.32 3.06 22.76
N LEU A 315 25.28 3.59 23.40
CA LEU A 315 25.25 3.74 24.86
C LEU A 315 25.00 2.39 25.56
N ALA A 316 24.15 1.55 24.98
CA ALA A 316 23.90 0.20 25.46
C ALA A 316 25.18 -0.66 25.42
N SER A 317 26.03 -0.50 24.40
CA SER A 317 27.30 -1.24 24.32
C SER A 317 28.34 -0.85 25.39
N VAL A 318 28.16 0.29 26.07
CA VAL A 318 29.09 0.77 27.13
C VAL A 318 28.47 0.70 28.54
N ASN A 319 27.33 0.00 28.70
CA ASN A 319 26.59 -0.15 29.97
C ASN A 319 26.23 1.19 30.66
N THR A 320 26.10 2.28 29.90
CA THR A 320 25.73 3.57 30.48
C THR A 320 24.22 3.66 30.70
N THR A 321 23.80 3.78 31.96
CA THR A 321 22.41 4.03 32.33
C THR A 321 22.05 5.50 32.09
N SER A 322 21.53 5.82 30.90
CA SER A 322 20.94 7.14 30.61
C SER A 322 19.44 7.01 30.39
N THR A 323 18.65 7.97 30.90
CA THR A 323 17.23 8.07 30.56
C THR A 323 17.09 8.47 29.09
N PHE A 324 16.83 7.48 28.24
CA PHE A 324 16.59 7.72 26.82
C PHE A 324 15.27 8.49 26.62
N ARG A 325 15.29 9.48 25.70
CA ARG A 325 14.09 10.18 25.23
C ARG A 325 14.19 10.36 23.72
N TRP A 326 13.08 10.15 23.03
CA TRP A 326 12.96 10.47 21.61
C TRP A 326 13.13 11.97 21.38
N SER A 327 13.77 12.32 20.27
CA SER A 327 13.67 13.66 19.70
C SER A 327 12.19 13.99 19.43
N LEU A 328 11.82 15.25 19.63
CA LEU A 328 10.48 15.71 19.28
C LEU A 328 10.31 15.72 17.75
N HIS A 329 9.20 15.17 17.26
CA HIS A 329 8.81 15.12 15.84
C HIS A 329 8.35 16.50 15.32
N ARG A 330 9.25 17.49 15.37
CA ARG A 330 8.93 18.90 15.13
C ARG A 330 8.57 19.17 13.68
N ALA A 331 9.20 18.50 12.73
CA ALA A 331 8.91 18.71 11.31
C ALA A 331 7.48 18.25 11.00
N CYS A 332 7.12 17.06 11.49
CA CYS A 332 5.79 16.49 11.39
C CYS A 332 4.74 17.35 12.11
N TRP A 333 5.01 17.86 13.31
CA TRP A 333 4.06 18.76 13.99
C TRP A 333 3.82 20.04 13.20
N ARG A 334 4.86 20.59 12.57
CA ARG A 334 4.74 21.81 11.74
C ARG A 334 4.02 21.55 10.41
N SER A 335 4.09 20.33 9.88
CA SER A 335 3.44 19.95 8.62
C SER A 335 1.91 20.08 8.62
N TRP A 336 1.29 20.17 9.80
CA TRP A 336 -0.16 20.38 9.94
C TRP A 336 -0.59 21.85 9.95
N ARG A 337 0.36 22.79 10.02
CA ARG A 337 0.08 24.24 10.10
C ARG A 337 0.09 24.94 8.74
N ASN A 338 0.52 24.22 7.70
CA ASN A 338 0.69 24.74 6.34
C ASN A 338 -0.33 24.13 5.40
#